data_AF-A0AAW2QYM6-F1
#
_entry.id   AF-A0AAW2QYM6-F1
#
_cell.length_a   1.000
_cell.length_b   1.000
_cell.length_c   1.000
_cell.angle_alpha   90.00
_cell.angle_beta   90.00
_cell.angle_gamma   90.00
#
_symmetry.space_group_name_H-M   'P 1'
#
loop_
_entity.id
_entity.type
_entity.pdbx_description
1 polymer ?
#
loop_
_entity_poly.entity_id
_entity_poly.type
_entity_poly.pdbx_seq_one_letter_code
_entity_poly.pdbx_strand_id
1 'polypeptide(L)'
;MLSCQSDSNLRIRSTVVRGRVVGQYVMNGGDGPNSYARNSSYQGGVLDLAKPIIEEEISRKLDVKHHSSTFMIADFGCSTGHTTLLPPWKVFFNDKVTNDFNTLFSSLPPERLYYATGVPGSFHGRLLPKASLHFAYSSVTLNWLSDVPKEVADDTSPAWNRGKIHYFGARREVLEAYSNQYAKDVEAFLDSRAEELVAGGLMALIVPAVHAFWNPNTAYTSITQFDILGNNIPHIQWTSNPSTSKGRFSKAKVDSFNLPLYYTVPQELKAILERSHNYTLERMEIIDNSGKLTLPGPKDRASFVRAVFEQMLSNHFGSEIIDKLFQQYAKKIEASPLFLDPENE
;
A
#
# COMPACT_ATOMS: atom_id res chain seq x y z
N MET A 1 -11.45 4.39 11.57
CA MET A 1 -12.64 5.12 11.08
C MET A 1 -12.51 6.58 11.46
N LEU A 2 -12.73 7.47 10.49
CA LEU A 2 -12.69 8.92 10.64
C LEU A 2 -14.02 9.51 10.16
N SER A 3 -14.52 10.56 10.80
CA SER A 3 -15.66 11.35 10.32
C SER A 3 -15.18 12.73 9.89
N CYS A 4 -15.59 13.16 8.68
CA CYS A 4 -15.20 14.46 8.14
C CYS A 4 -15.98 15.58 8.82
N GLN A 5 -15.27 16.54 9.41
CA GLN A 5 -15.83 17.71 10.08
C GLN A 5 -15.95 18.92 9.15
N SER A 6 -15.49 18.80 7.90
CA SER A 6 -15.34 19.94 7.00
C SER A 6 -16.69 20.55 6.61
N ASP A 7 -17.09 21.61 7.30
CA ASP A 7 -18.03 22.59 6.75
C ASP A 7 -17.31 23.44 5.70
N SER A 8 -18.04 23.82 4.65
CA SER A 8 -17.54 24.42 3.40
C SER A 8 -16.58 25.64 3.46
N ASN A 9 -16.27 26.17 4.66
CA ASN A 9 -15.43 27.33 4.97
C ASN A 9 -13.99 27.02 5.44
N LEU A 10 -13.33 26.04 4.83
CA LEU A 10 -11.95 25.71 5.17
C LEU A 10 -10.94 26.79 4.73
N ARG A 11 -10.21 27.35 5.71
CA ARG A 11 -8.91 28.03 5.51
C ARG A 11 -7.82 26.96 5.36
N ILE A 12 -7.72 26.33 4.18
CA ILE A 12 -6.59 25.45 3.86
C ILE A 12 -5.51 26.26 3.15
N ARG A 13 -4.27 26.15 3.62
CA ARG A 13 -3.08 26.61 2.89
C ARG A 13 -2.91 25.68 1.71
N SER A 14 -3.45 26.05 0.54
CA SER A 14 -3.28 25.29 -0.68
C SER A 14 -1.80 25.32 -1.10
N THR A 15 -1.05 24.31 -0.68
CA THR A 15 0.21 24.01 -1.35
C THR A 15 -0.16 23.12 -2.51
N VAL A 16 -0.34 23.70 -3.69
CA VAL A 16 -0.46 22.93 -4.93
C VAL A 16 0.87 22.21 -5.12
N VAL A 17 0.95 20.97 -4.65
CA VAL A 17 2.06 20.07 -5.00
C VAL A 17 1.87 19.72 -6.47
N ARG A 18 2.50 20.49 -7.36
CA ARG A 18 2.70 20.07 -8.74
C ARG A 18 3.66 18.88 -8.72
N GLY A 19 3.12 17.68 -8.49
CA GLY A 19 3.89 16.46 -8.57
C GLY A 19 4.36 16.22 -10.00
N ARG A 20 5.68 16.16 -10.23
CA ARG A 20 6.19 15.31 -11.32
C ARG A 20 5.66 13.90 -11.06
N VAL A 21 5.25 13.20 -12.11
CA VAL A 21 4.95 11.76 -12.04
C VAL A 21 6.27 11.06 -11.74
N VAL A 22 6.54 10.78 -10.47
CA VAL A 22 7.69 9.99 -10.02
C VAL A 22 7.14 8.92 -9.08
N GLY A 23 7.54 7.67 -9.30
CA GLY A 23 7.06 6.51 -8.55
C GLY A 23 5.66 5.99 -8.97
N GLN A 24 5.59 5.24 -10.08
CA GLN A 24 4.40 4.47 -10.45
C GLN A 24 4.61 3.01 -10.06
N TYR A 25 4.11 2.65 -8.88
CA TYR A 25 4.17 1.30 -8.34
C TYR A 25 2.75 0.75 -8.27
N VAL A 26 2.50 -0.31 -9.04
CA VAL A 26 1.21 -1.01 -9.12
C VAL A 26 1.46 -2.50 -8.99
N MET A 27 0.45 -3.24 -8.55
CA MET A 27 0.53 -4.70 -8.43
C MET A 27 0.55 -5.34 -9.82
N ASN A 28 1.02 -6.60 -9.91
CA ASN A 28 0.96 -7.35 -11.16
C ASN A 28 -0.49 -7.52 -11.63
N GLY A 29 -0.82 -6.92 -12.78
CA GLY A 29 -2.12 -7.04 -13.44
C GLY A 29 -2.39 -8.43 -14.04
N GLY A 30 -3.57 -8.58 -14.64
CA GLY A 30 -4.04 -9.84 -15.24
C GLY A 30 -4.63 -10.85 -14.25
N ASP A 31 -4.85 -12.06 -14.75
CA ASP A 31 -5.51 -13.18 -14.05
C ASP A 31 -4.66 -14.46 -13.99
N GLY A 32 -3.41 -14.37 -14.49
CA GLY A 32 -2.43 -15.45 -14.52
C GLY A 32 -1.85 -15.80 -13.14
N PRO A 33 -1.02 -16.86 -13.04
CA PRO A 33 -0.57 -17.41 -11.76
C PRO A 33 0.28 -16.46 -10.91
N ASN A 34 0.95 -15.47 -11.51
CA ASN A 34 1.76 -14.44 -10.80
C ASN A 34 1.01 -13.11 -10.64
N SER A 35 -0.28 -13.04 -11.02
CA SER A 35 -1.08 -11.83 -10.89
C SER A 35 -1.48 -11.57 -9.43
N TYR A 36 -1.73 -10.31 -9.10
CA TYR A 36 -2.24 -9.93 -7.79
C TYR A 36 -3.61 -10.55 -7.51
N ALA A 37 -4.49 -10.60 -8.51
CA ALA A 37 -5.82 -11.22 -8.39
C ALA A 37 -5.78 -12.69 -7.91
N ARG A 38 -4.69 -13.42 -8.17
CA ARG A 38 -4.49 -14.82 -7.75
C ARG A 38 -3.65 -14.97 -6.47
N ASN A 39 -3.03 -13.89 -5.99
CA ASN A 39 -2.05 -13.94 -4.89
C ASN A 39 -2.37 -12.95 -3.74
N SER A 40 -3.58 -12.40 -3.69
CA SER A 40 -4.00 -11.40 -2.68
C SER A 40 -4.78 -11.98 -1.50
N SER A 41 -4.65 -13.28 -1.21
CA SER A 41 -5.36 -13.93 -0.09
C SER A 41 -4.99 -13.34 1.27
N TYR A 42 -3.73 -12.92 1.41
CA TYR A 42 -3.22 -12.23 2.60
C TYR A 42 -4.01 -10.95 2.91
N GLN A 43 -4.26 -10.12 1.89
CA GLN A 43 -5.12 -8.94 2.03
C GLN A 43 -6.58 -9.32 2.22
N GLY A 44 -7.06 -10.38 1.57
CA GLY A 44 -8.41 -10.90 1.73
C GLY A 44 -8.76 -11.22 3.20
N GLY A 45 -7.85 -11.88 3.93
CA GLY A 45 -8.05 -12.17 5.35
C GLY A 45 -8.19 -10.91 6.22
N VAL A 46 -7.43 -9.85 5.92
CA VAL A 46 -7.59 -8.54 6.58
C VAL A 46 -8.99 -7.98 6.36
N LEU A 47 -9.49 -8.06 5.12
CA LEU A 47 -10.80 -7.53 4.76
C LEU A 47 -11.93 -8.24 5.50
N ASP A 48 -11.85 -9.56 5.66
CA ASP A 48 -12.85 -10.35 6.35
C ASP A 48 -13.01 -9.92 7.83
N LEU A 49 -11.91 -9.53 8.48
CA LEU A 49 -11.92 -9.04 9.86
C LEU A 49 -12.35 -7.57 9.97
N ALA A 50 -11.96 -6.74 9.01
CA ALA A 50 -12.30 -5.31 9.03
C ALA A 50 -13.75 -5.04 8.62
N LYS A 51 -14.33 -5.88 7.78
CA LYS A 51 -15.69 -5.73 7.26
C LYS A 51 -16.76 -5.52 8.35
N PRO A 52 -16.91 -6.39 9.37
CA PRO A 52 -17.94 -6.18 10.40
C PRO A 52 -17.74 -4.88 11.20
N ILE A 53 -16.48 -4.47 11.44
CA ILE A 53 -16.14 -3.21 12.11
C ILE A 53 -16.60 -2.02 11.28
N ILE A 54 -16.35 -2.06 9.97
CA ILE A 54 -16.75 -0.99 9.04
C ILE A 54 -18.29 -0.92 8.93
N GLU A 55 -18.96 -2.07 8.80
CA GLU A 55 -20.42 -2.15 8.70
C GLU A 55 -21.11 -1.62 9.97
N GLU A 56 -20.56 -1.91 11.15
CA GLU A 56 -21.03 -1.37 12.43
C GLU A 56 -20.94 0.16 12.45
N GLU A 57 -19.79 0.72 12.09
CA GLU A 57 -19.57 2.17 12.13
C GLU A 57 -20.40 2.91 11.07
N ILE A 58 -20.54 2.36 9.86
CA ILE A 58 -21.47 2.88 8.85
C ILE A 58 -22.89 2.92 9.42
N SER A 59 -23.35 1.83 10.03
CA SER A 59 -24.71 1.73 10.57
C SER A 59 -24.98 2.71 11.71
N ARG A 60 -23.95 3.05 12.49
CA ARG A 60 -24.06 3.95 13.65
C ARG A 60 -23.90 5.43 13.31
N LYS A 61 -23.08 5.76 12.31
CA LYS A 61 -22.59 7.13 12.10
C LYS A 61 -22.95 7.72 10.74
N LEU A 62 -23.24 6.89 9.74
CA LEU A 62 -23.52 7.36 8.39
C LEU A 62 -25.02 7.41 8.14
N ASP A 63 -25.54 8.61 7.94
CA ASP A 63 -26.96 8.80 7.64
C ASP A 63 -27.27 8.51 6.16
N VAL A 64 -27.53 7.24 5.86
CA VAL A 64 -27.83 6.81 4.49
C VAL A 64 -29.26 7.17 4.06
N LYS A 65 -30.18 7.45 4.99
CA LYS A 65 -31.63 7.57 4.71
C LYS A 65 -32.06 8.98 4.34
N HIS A 66 -31.32 10.00 4.78
CA HIS A 66 -31.68 11.40 4.52
C HIS A 66 -31.03 12.01 3.27
N HIS A 67 -30.31 11.21 2.47
CA HIS A 67 -29.77 11.66 1.18
C HIS A 67 -30.77 11.43 0.05
N SER A 68 -31.30 12.53 -0.52
CA SER A 68 -32.16 12.50 -1.72
C SER A 68 -31.38 12.32 -3.03
N SER A 69 -30.06 12.07 -2.97
CA SER A 69 -29.13 11.99 -4.09
C SER A 69 -28.34 10.68 -4.10
N THR A 70 -27.73 10.34 -5.24
CA THR A 70 -26.85 9.18 -5.38
C THR A 70 -25.73 9.19 -4.34
N PHE A 71 -25.59 8.10 -3.59
CA PHE A 71 -24.53 7.97 -2.61
C PHE A 71 -23.21 7.59 -3.29
N MET A 72 -22.14 8.32 -2.97
CA MET A 72 -20.83 8.18 -3.63
C MET A 72 -19.80 7.56 -2.69
N ILE A 73 -19.15 6.50 -3.16
CA ILE A 73 -18.13 5.71 -2.47
C ILE A 73 -16.85 5.71 -3.30
N ALA A 74 -15.68 5.77 -2.66
CA ALA A 74 -14.39 5.65 -3.35
C ALA A 74 -13.48 4.68 -2.62
N ASP A 75 -12.87 3.78 -3.39
CA ASP A 75 -11.84 2.83 -2.96
C ASP A 75 -10.48 3.31 -3.49
N PHE A 76 -9.61 3.81 -2.61
CA PHE A 76 -8.28 4.34 -2.92
C PHE A 76 -7.21 3.26 -2.76
N GLY A 77 -6.66 2.82 -3.89
CA GLY A 77 -5.73 1.68 -3.99
C GLY A 77 -6.41 0.36 -4.31
N CYS A 78 -7.38 0.38 -5.23
CA CYS A 78 -8.26 -0.77 -5.48
C CYS A 78 -7.56 -1.98 -6.12
N SER A 79 -6.39 -1.78 -6.75
CA SER A 79 -5.71 -2.77 -7.58
C SER A 79 -6.69 -3.41 -8.59
N THR A 80 -6.92 -4.72 -8.50
CA THR A 80 -7.85 -5.48 -9.36
C THR A 80 -8.95 -6.22 -8.56
N GLY A 81 -9.21 -5.85 -7.30
CA GLY A 81 -10.20 -6.50 -6.42
C GLY A 81 -11.61 -5.89 -6.50
N HIS A 82 -12.61 -6.55 -5.89
CA HIS A 82 -14.00 -6.08 -5.87
C HIS A 82 -14.62 -6.10 -4.46
N THR A 83 -15.56 -5.18 -4.21
CA THR A 83 -16.41 -5.12 -3.02
C THR A 83 -17.90 -5.08 -3.45
N THR A 84 -18.77 -5.76 -2.70
CA THR A 84 -20.22 -5.84 -2.97
C THR A 84 -20.98 -4.81 -2.11
N LEU A 85 -21.82 -3.97 -2.73
CA LEU A 85 -22.62 -2.92 -2.08
C LEU A 85 -24.05 -2.86 -2.70
N LEU A 86 -25.08 -2.48 -1.92
CA LEU A 86 -26.52 -2.55 -2.29
C LEU A 86 -27.19 -1.16 -2.37
N PRO A 87 -28.01 -0.83 -3.41
CA PRO A 87 -28.26 0.46 -4.16
C PRO A 87 -28.97 1.65 -3.45
N PRO A 88 -28.99 2.87 -4.08
CA PRO A 88 -28.31 3.28 -5.33
C PRO A 88 -26.97 4.00 -5.09
N TRP A 89 -25.86 3.33 -5.40
CA TRP A 89 -24.50 3.82 -5.14
C TRP A 89 -23.73 4.04 -6.44
N LYS A 90 -22.81 4.99 -6.39
CA LYS A 90 -21.72 5.13 -7.36
C LYS A 90 -20.41 4.85 -6.66
N VAL A 91 -19.66 3.88 -7.16
CA VAL A 91 -18.37 3.44 -6.64
C VAL A 91 -17.27 3.89 -7.59
N PHE A 92 -16.34 4.68 -7.05
CA PHE A 92 -15.11 5.09 -7.71
C PHE A 92 -13.99 4.13 -7.30
N PHE A 93 -13.38 3.47 -8.27
CA PHE A 93 -12.21 2.65 -8.08
C PHE A 93 -10.98 3.46 -8.45
N ASN A 94 -10.21 3.92 -7.46
CA ASN A 94 -9.00 4.68 -7.67
C ASN A 94 -7.76 3.79 -7.57
N ASP A 95 -6.86 3.97 -8.52
CA ASP A 95 -5.49 3.48 -8.44
C ASP A 95 -4.58 4.39 -9.30
N LYS A 96 -3.27 4.13 -9.31
CA LYS A 96 -2.31 4.83 -10.17
C LYS A 96 -2.70 4.66 -11.64
N VAL A 97 -2.27 5.62 -12.47
CA VAL A 97 -2.57 5.65 -13.91
C VAL A 97 -2.14 4.38 -14.65
N THR A 98 -1.10 3.70 -14.18
CA THR A 98 -0.56 2.46 -14.77
C THR A 98 -1.21 1.19 -14.28
N ASN A 99 -2.20 1.26 -13.39
CA ASN A 99 -2.90 0.08 -12.90
C ASN A 99 -3.67 -0.59 -14.04
N ASP A 100 -3.86 -1.91 -13.93
CA ASP A 100 -4.61 -2.69 -14.90
C ASP A 100 -6.13 -2.56 -14.66
N PHE A 101 -6.67 -1.40 -15.02
CA PHE A 101 -8.11 -1.15 -14.98
C PHE A 101 -8.91 -2.08 -15.91
N ASN A 102 -8.29 -2.65 -16.95
CA ASN A 102 -8.98 -3.57 -17.85
C ASN A 102 -9.33 -4.87 -17.13
N THR A 103 -8.39 -5.45 -16.39
CA THR A 103 -8.64 -6.62 -15.53
C THR A 103 -9.67 -6.29 -14.45
N LEU A 104 -9.55 -5.12 -13.79
CA LEU A 104 -10.55 -4.67 -12.82
C LEU A 104 -11.96 -4.65 -13.43
N PHE A 105 -12.16 -3.95 -14.55
CA PHE A 105 -13.48 -3.82 -15.17
C PHE A 105 -14.03 -5.15 -15.70
N SER A 106 -13.15 -6.04 -16.17
CA SER A 106 -13.54 -7.39 -16.63
C SER A 106 -13.97 -8.30 -15.46
N SER A 107 -13.50 -8.02 -14.26
CA SER A 107 -13.82 -8.79 -13.04
C SER A 107 -15.07 -8.30 -12.29
N LEU A 108 -15.62 -7.14 -12.65
CA LEU A 108 -16.77 -6.58 -11.95
C LEU A 108 -18.00 -7.49 -12.09
N PRO A 109 -18.77 -7.72 -11.00
CA PRO A 109 -19.98 -8.53 -11.07
C PRO A 109 -20.98 -7.98 -12.09
N PRO A 110 -21.54 -8.80 -13.00
CA PRO A 110 -22.57 -8.37 -13.94
C PRO A 110 -23.83 -7.86 -13.24
N GLU A 111 -24.23 -8.55 -12.17
CA GLU A 111 -25.43 -8.27 -11.36
C GLU A 111 -25.19 -7.21 -10.26
N ARG A 112 -24.16 -6.38 -10.40
CA ARG A 112 -23.86 -5.33 -9.42
C ARG A 112 -24.99 -4.31 -9.36
N LEU A 113 -25.28 -3.86 -8.14
CA LEU A 113 -26.33 -2.86 -7.88
C LEU A 113 -25.74 -1.46 -7.66
N TYR A 114 -24.63 -1.15 -8.33
CA TYR A 114 -23.96 0.15 -8.27
C TYR A 114 -23.32 0.52 -9.61
N TYR A 115 -23.19 1.82 -9.84
CA TYR A 115 -22.41 2.34 -10.96
C TYR A 115 -20.92 2.31 -10.62
N ALA A 116 -20.10 1.78 -11.52
CA ALA A 116 -18.65 1.72 -11.35
C ALA A 116 -17.96 2.80 -12.19
N THR A 117 -16.90 3.43 -11.67
CA THR A 117 -16.07 4.38 -12.41
C THR A 117 -14.61 4.20 -12.00
N GLY A 118 -13.69 4.04 -12.95
CA GLY A 118 -12.25 4.08 -12.67
C GLY A 118 -11.74 5.52 -12.55
N VAL A 119 -10.90 5.79 -11.56
CA VAL A 119 -10.30 7.10 -11.30
C VAL A 119 -8.78 6.96 -11.28
N PRO A 120 -8.08 7.11 -12.42
CA PRO A 120 -6.64 6.97 -12.47
C PRO A 120 -5.94 8.19 -11.87
N GLY A 121 -5.08 7.98 -10.88
CA GLY A 121 -4.31 9.04 -10.23
C GLY A 121 -3.75 8.64 -8.86
N SER A 122 -2.79 9.42 -8.35
CA SER A 122 -2.23 9.21 -7.02
C SER A 122 -3.20 9.67 -5.94
N PHE A 123 -3.54 8.81 -4.99
CA PHE A 123 -4.40 9.18 -3.85
C PHE A 123 -3.74 10.17 -2.89
N HIS A 124 -2.42 10.41 -2.94
CA HIS A 124 -1.80 11.47 -2.13
C HIS A 124 -2.22 12.89 -2.56
N GLY A 125 -2.89 13.03 -3.71
CA GLY A 125 -3.47 14.29 -4.18
C GLY A 125 -4.98 14.21 -4.36
N ARG A 126 -5.55 15.31 -4.85
CA ARG A 126 -6.96 15.43 -5.22
C ARG A 126 -7.30 14.64 -6.49
N LEU A 127 -8.43 13.94 -6.44
CA LEU A 127 -8.96 13.02 -7.45
C LEU A 127 -10.43 13.29 -7.77
N LEU A 128 -11.20 13.76 -6.79
CA LEU A 128 -12.64 13.97 -6.91
C LEU A 128 -13.03 15.45 -6.71
N PRO A 129 -14.20 15.89 -7.21
CA PRO A 129 -14.71 17.22 -6.93
C PRO A 129 -14.93 17.45 -5.42
N LYS A 130 -14.89 18.73 -5.01
CA LYS A 130 -15.15 19.12 -3.61
C LYS A 130 -16.51 18.62 -3.14
N ALA A 131 -16.58 18.10 -1.91
CA ALA A 131 -17.80 17.64 -1.25
C ALA A 131 -18.66 16.74 -2.15
N SER A 132 -18.03 15.77 -2.81
CA SER A 132 -18.69 14.79 -3.68
C SER A 132 -18.71 13.40 -3.06
N LEU A 133 -17.85 13.11 -2.10
CA LEU A 133 -17.71 11.76 -1.55
C LEU A 133 -18.44 11.62 -0.22
N HIS A 134 -19.22 10.56 -0.05
CA HIS A 134 -19.94 10.30 1.20
C HIS A 134 -19.21 9.26 2.06
N PHE A 135 -18.52 8.31 1.42
CA PHE A 135 -17.69 7.32 2.08
C PHE A 135 -16.37 7.10 1.33
N ALA A 136 -15.26 7.27 2.02
CA ALA A 136 -13.93 6.94 1.54
C ALA A 136 -13.45 5.63 2.14
N TYR A 137 -12.79 4.82 1.35
CA TYR A 137 -12.23 3.54 1.75
C TYR A 137 -10.80 3.39 1.22
N SER A 138 -9.88 2.90 2.05
CA SER A 138 -8.54 2.51 1.62
C SER A 138 -8.05 1.36 2.46
N SER A 139 -7.54 0.32 1.81
CA SER A 139 -7.05 -0.89 2.48
C SER A 139 -5.70 -1.32 1.96
N VAL A 140 -4.77 -1.60 2.88
CA VAL A 140 -3.41 -2.12 2.59
C VAL A 140 -2.67 -1.28 1.53
N THR A 141 -2.92 0.03 1.54
CA THR A 141 -2.42 0.95 0.52
C THR A 141 -1.66 2.15 1.11
N LEU A 142 -2.07 2.68 2.27
CA LEU A 142 -1.43 3.87 2.85
C LEU A 142 0.02 3.66 3.31
N ASN A 143 0.50 2.41 3.40
CA ASN A 143 1.91 2.08 3.63
C ASN A 143 2.80 2.36 2.40
N TRP A 144 2.22 2.60 1.22
CA TRP A 144 2.94 3.01 0.03
C TRP A 144 3.23 4.51 0.07
N LEU A 145 4.50 4.86 -0.01
CA LEU A 145 4.96 6.24 -0.07
C LEU A 145 4.70 6.83 -1.45
N SER A 146 4.57 8.16 -1.50
CA SER A 146 4.45 8.89 -2.76
C SER A 146 5.74 8.82 -3.58
N ASP A 147 6.89 8.74 -2.91
CA ASP A 147 8.22 8.53 -3.49
C ASP A 147 9.17 7.92 -2.44
N VAL A 148 10.31 7.39 -2.89
CA VAL A 148 11.41 7.01 -2.00
C VAL A 148 11.97 8.27 -1.33
N PRO A 149 12.24 8.27 -0.01
CA PRO A 149 12.90 9.40 0.65
C PRO A 149 14.23 9.72 -0.06
N LYS A 150 14.41 10.95 -0.52
CA LYS A 150 15.59 11.31 -1.35
C LYS A 150 16.89 11.08 -0.60
N GLU A 151 16.86 11.30 0.70
CA GLU A 151 17.96 11.16 1.64
C GLU A 151 18.48 9.71 1.73
N VAL A 152 17.67 8.71 1.38
CA VAL A 152 18.11 7.30 1.42
C VAL A 152 18.83 6.85 0.15
N ALA A 153 18.67 7.60 -0.94
CA ALA A 153 19.34 7.37 -2.22
C ALA A 153 20.57 8.27 -2.45
N ASP A 154 20.77 9.28 -1.62
CA ASP A 154 21.90 10.22 -1.67
C ASP A 154 23.10 9.67 -0.86
N ASP A 155 24.23 9.41 -1.51
CA ASP A 155 25.42 8.84 -0.88
C ASP A 155 26.18 9.81 0.04
N THR A 156 25.84 11.09 -0.02
CA THR A 156 26.36 12.13 0.89
C THR A 156 25.51 12.28 2.15
N SER A 157 24.30 11.71 2.16
CA SER A 157 23.36 11.81 3.26
C SER A 157 23.71 10.87 4.42
N PRO A 158 23.53 11.28 5.69
CA PRO A 158 23.64 10.37 6.82
C PRO A 158 22.57 9.25 6.78
N ALA A 159 21.47 9.47 6.06
CA ALA A 159 20.41 8.49 5.82
C ALA A 159 20.65 7.59 4.60
N TRP A 160 21.81 7.64 3.93
CA TRP A 160 22.09 6.78 2.78
C TRP A 160 21.92 5.29 3.12
N ASN A 161 21.04 4.59 2.41
CA ASN A 161 20.68 3.20 2.72
C ASN A 161 21.59 2.18 2.01
N ARG A 162 22.89 2.29 2.27
CA ARG A 162 23.91 1.46 1.61
C ARG A 162 23.69 -0.03 1.85
N GLY A 163 23.66 -0.82 0.77
CA GLY A 163 23.61 -2.29 0.80
C GLY A 163 22.26 -2.88 1.20
N LYS A 164 21.23 -2.05 1.34
CA LYS A 164 19.89 -2.45 1.74
C LYS A 164 18.87 -1.83 0.80
N ILE A 165 17.70 -2.45 0.73
CA ILE A 165 16.58 -1.97 -0.08
C ILE A 165 15.44 -1.39 0.78
N HIS A 166 15.57 -1.45 2.11
CA HIS A 166 14.57 -0.99 3.07
C HIS A 166 15.23 -0.70 4.41
N TYR A 167 14.47 -0.30 5.43
CA TYR A 167 15.01 0.22 6.69
C TYR A 167 15.23 -0.83 7.80
N PHE A 168 14.93 -2.11 7.57
CA PHE A 168 15.21 -3.16 8.56
C PHE A 168 16.70 -3.33 8.84
N GLY A 169 17.09 -3.28 10.11
CA GLY A 169 18.50 -3.31 10.54
C GLY A 169 19.34 -2.16 9.97
N ALA A 170 18.71 -1.10 9.47
CA ALA A 170 19.38 0.07 8.94
C ALA A 170 19.69 1.08 10.06
N ARG A 171 20.43 2.14 9.70
CA ARG A 171 20.72 3.24 10.62
C ARG A 171 19.44 4.00 10.97
N ARG A 172 19.40 4.61 12.17
CA ARG A 172 18.25 5.39 12.65
C ARG A 172 17.85 6.48 11.65
N GLU A 173 18.82 7.12 11.00
CA GLU A 173 18.60 8.19 10.02
C GLU A 173 17.83 7.69 8.79
N VAL A 174 18.01 6.42 8.39
CA VAL A 174 17.23 5.78 7.31
C VAL A 174 15.77 5.67 7.75
N LEU A 175 15.52 5.11 8.94
CA LEU A 175 14.17 4.96 9.48
C LEU A 175 13.46 6.32 9.63
N GLU A 176 14.17 7.34 10.11
CA GLU A 176 13.63 8.70 10.24
C GLU A 176 13.29 9.33 8.89
N ALA A 177 14.10 9.13 7.85
CA ALA A 177 13.79 9.59 6.50
C ALA A 177 12.49 8.96 5.97
N TYR A 178 12.31 7.66 6.18
CA TYR A 178 11.08 6.94 5.83
C TYR A 178 9.85 7.43 6.63
N SER A 179 9.96 7.55 7.95
CA SER A 179 8.90 8.06 8.83
C SER A 179 8.48 9.49 8.46
N ASN A 180 9.45 10.37 8.18
CA ASN A 180 9.17 11.75 7.77
C ASN A 180 8.45 11.82 6.41
N GLN A 181 8.81 10.94 5.47
CA GLN A 181 8.11 10.87 4.17
C GLN A 181 6.69 10.33 4.35
N TYR A 182 6.51 9.29 5.15
CA TYR A 182 5.20 8.74 5.48
C TYR A 182 4.26 9.77 6.11
N ALA A 183 4.73 10.54 7.10
CA ALA A 183 3.92 11.57 7.74
C ALA A 183 3.42 12.61 6.73
N LYS A 184 4.29 13.11 5.85
CA LYS A 184 3.92 14.05 4.78
C LYS A 184 2.88 13.45 3.83
N ASP A 185 3.05 12.18 3.50
CA ASP A 185 2.20 11.47 2.54
C ASP A 185 0.80 11.18 3.09
N VAL A 186 0.69 10.82 4.36
CA VAL A 186 -0.59 10.64 5.05
C VAL A 186 -1.28 11.98 5.27
N GLU A 187 -0.56 13.03 5.67
CA GLU A 187 -1.12 14.39 5.80
C GLU A 187 -1.68 14.88 4.46
N ALA A 188 -0.95 14.72 3.36
CA ALA A 188 -1.42 15.09 2.02
C ALA A 188 -2.65 14.29 1.56
N PHE A 189 -2.70 13.00 1.89
CA PHE A 189 -3.89 12.17 1.68
C PHE A 189 -5.08 12.71 2.47
N LEU A 190 -4.94 12.95 3.78
CA LEU A 190 -6.01 13.47 4.64
C LEU A 190 -6.52 14.83 4.15
N ASP A 191 -5.63 15.75 3.79
CA ASP A 191 -6.02 17.07 3.27
C ASP A 191 -6.80 16.95 1.96
N SER A 192 -6.36 16.09 1.05
CA SER A 192 -7.05 15.86 -0.23
C SER A 192 -8.44 15.25 0.00
N ARG A 193 -8.55 14.27 0.90
CA ARG A 193 -9.83 13.62 1.25
C ARG A 193 -10.77 14.57 1.99
N ALA A 194 -10.26 15.50 2.78
CA ALA A 194 -11.07 16.45 3.54
C ALA A 194 -11.81 17.41 2.60
N GLU A 195 -11.19 17.77 1.48
CA GLU A 195 -11.89 18.59 0.49
C GLU A 195 -12.91 17.78 -0.33
N GLU A 196 -12.67 16.48 -0.54
CA GLU A 196 -13.54 15.62 -1.37
C GLU A 196 -14.76 15.09 -0.62
N LEU A 197 -14.62 14.80 0.67
CA LEU A 197 -15.70 14.30 1.50
C LEU A 197 -16.73 15.40 1.80
N VAL A 198 -18.01 15.01 1.85
CA VAL A 198 -19.08 15.85 2.41
C VAL A 198 -18.90 15.96 3.93
N ALA A 199 -19.44 17.03 4.52
CA ALA A 199 -19.55 17.14 5.98
C ALA A 199 -20.30 15.92 6.54
N GLY A 200 -19.77 15.29 7.58
CA GLY A 200 -20.31 14.06 8.16
C GLY A 200 -19.98 12.78 7.37
N GLY A 201 -19.34 12.88 6.20
CA GLY A 201 -18.86 11.72 5.44
C GLY A 201 -17.84 10.91 6.24
N LEU A 202 -17.82 9.59 6.04
CA LEU A 202 -16.92 8.69 6.76
C LEU A 202 -15.74 8.25 5.90
N MET A 203 -14.63 7.94 6.57
CA MET A 203 -13.46 7.34 5.95
C MET A 203 -12.96 6.12 6.74
N ALA A 204 -12.91 4.98 6.07
CA ALA A 204 -12.38 3.73 6.58
C ALA A 204 -10.98 3.49 6.03
N LEU A 205 -10.01 3.34 6.94
CA LEU A 205 -8.61 3.10 6.62
C LEU A 205 -8.15 1.81 7.28
N ILE A 206 -7.59 0.90 6.49
CA ILE A 206 -6.94 -0.32 6.96
C ILE A 206 -5.46 -0.21 6.58
N VAL A 207 -4.60 0.02 7.57
CA VAL A 207 -3.20 0.41 7.37
C VAL A 207 -2.27 -0.67 7.94
N PRO A 208 -1.36 -1.25 7.13
CA PRO A 208 -0.34 -2.14 7.63
C PRO A 208 0.57 -1.41 8.61
N ALA A 209 0.75 -2.00 9.78
CA ALA A 209 1.52 -1.43 10.88
C ALA A 209 2.42 -2.49 11.49
N VAL A 210 3.53 -2.06 12.07
CA VAL A 210 4.32 -2.90 12.96
C VAL A 210 3.72 -2.92 14.36
N HIS A 211 4.20 -3.84 15.20
CA HIS A 211 3.83 -3.85 16.60
C HIS A 211 4.15 -2.52 17.31
N ALA A 212 3.34 -2.10 18.27
CA ALA A 212 3.49 -0.87 19.05
C ALA A 212 4.86 -0.68 19.74
N PHE A 213 5.59 -1.77 19.98
CA PHE A 213 6.91 -1.78 20.61
C PHE A 213 7.99 -2.32 19.67
N TRP A 214 7.71 -2.30 18.37
CA TRP A 214 8.67 -2.66 17.34
C TRP A 214 9.86 -1.69 17.36
N ASN A 215 11.03 -2.24 17.10
CA ASN A 215 12.23 -1.47 16.81
C ASN A 215 12.90 -2.06 15.55
N PRO A 216 13.71 -1.27 14.82
CA PRO A 216 14.28 -1.68 13.53
C PRO A 216 15.21 -2.89 13.57
N ASN A 217 15.58 -3.39 14.75
CA ASN A 217 16.44 -4.55 14.91
C ASN A 217 15.68 -5.82 15.34
N THR A 218 14.38 -5.73 15.64
CA THR A 218 13.57 -6.92 15.96
C THR A 218 12.99 -7.52 14.69
N ALA A 219 13.34 -8.77 14.42
CA ALA A 219 12.89 -9.50 13.23
C ALA A 219 11.40 -9.91 13.34
N TYR A 220 10.63 -9.50 12.34
CA TYR A 220 9.25 -9.95 12.07
C TYR A 220 9.12 -10.33 10.61
N THR A 221 8.23 -11.26 10.26
CA THR A 221 8.12 -11.76 8.87
C THR A 221 7.80 -10.62 7.88
N SER A 222 6.94 -9.69 8.28
CA SER A 222 6.44 -8.56 7.48
C SER A 222 7.50 -7.60 6.95
N ILE A 223 8.53 -7.28 7.74
CA ILE A 223 9.63 -6.38 7.31
C ILE A 223 10.90 -7.16 6.95
N THR A 224 11.23 -8.24 7.66
CA THR A 224 12.46 -9.03 7.42
C THR A 224 12.47 -9.64 6.02
N GLN A 225 11.30 -9.91 5.45
CA GLN A 225 11.18 -10.39 4.08
C GLN A 225 11.85 -9.48 3.04
N PHE A 226 11.88 -8.16 3.26
CA PHE A 226 12.53 -7.21 2.35
C PHE A 226 14.04 -7.26 2.45
N ASP A 227 14.59 -7.51 3.64
CA ASP A 227 16.03 -7.70 3.81
C ASP A 227 16.48 -8.99 3.11
N ILE A 228 15.70 -10.08 3.22
CA ILE A 228 15.97 -11.32 2.46
C ILE A 228 15.90 -11.08 0.95
N LEU A 229 14.87 -10.35 0.48
CA LEU A 229 14.73 -10.01 -0.93
C LEU A 229 15.94 -9.20 -1.44
N GLY A 230 16.31 -8.13 -0.72
CA GLY A 230 17.44 -7.26 -1.06
C GLY A 230 18.78 -7.99 -1.06
N ASN A 231 19.02 -8.84 -0.06
CA ASN A 231 20.25 -9.62 0.05
C ASN A 231 20.43 -10.64 -1.09
N ASN A 232 19.35 -11.07 -1.75
CA ASN A 232 19.47 -11.99 -2.89
C ASN A 232 19.90 -11.28 -4.19
N ILE A 233 19.59 -9.99 -4.36
CA ILE A 233 19.81 -9.26 -5.63
C ILE A 233 21.30 -9.26 -6.06
N PRO A 234 22.29 -8.94 -5.21
CA PRO A 234 23.71 -8.93 -5.61
C PRO A 234 24.26 -10.31 -6.05
N HIS A 235 23.62 -11.40 -5.62
CA HIS A 235 24.07 -12.76 -5.89
C HIS A 235 23.51 -13.33 -7.20
N ILE A 236 22.57 -12.64 -7.84
CA ILE A 236 21.99 -13.06 -9.09
C ILE A 236 22.99 -12.81 -10.23
N GLN A 237 23.35 -13.91 -10.89
CA GLN A 237 23.97 -13.86 -12.20
C GLN A 237 22.87 -13.75 -13.25
N TRP A 238 22.93 -12.70 -14.07
CA TRP A 238 22.06 -12.51 -15.23
C TRP A 238 22.87 -12.71 -16.52
N THR A 239 22.20 -13.10 -17.60
CA THR A 239 22.84 -13.28 -18.92
C THR A 239 22.29 -12.25 -19.88
N SER A 240 23.16 -11.41 -20.43
CA SER A 240 22.76 -10.45 -21.49
C SER A 240 22.55 -11.14 -22.84
N ASN A 241 23.18 -12.31 -23.05
CA ASN A 241 23.01 -13.18 -24.20
C ASN A 241 23.31 -14.64 -23.76
N PRO A 242 22.54 -15.65 -24.21
CA PRO A 242 22.81 -17.07 -23.94
C PRO A 242 24.22 -17.55 -24.28
N SER A 243 24.98 -16.84 -25.11
CA SER A 243 26.27 -17.30 -25.62
C SER A 243 27.55 -16.70 -25.01
N THR A 244 27.57 -15.55 -24.31
CA THR A 244 28.89 -14.95 -23.95
C THR A 244 29.06 -14.05 -22.71
N SER A 245 28.10 -13.77 -21.83
CA SER A 245 28.48 -13.17 -20.52
C SER A 245 27.48 -13.37 -19.39
N LYS A 246 28.00 -13.77 -18.22
CA LYS A 246 27.28 -13.74 -16.94
C LYS A 246 27.64 -12.44 -16.23
N GLY A 247 26.69 -11.53 -16.11
CA GLY A 247 26.83 -10.28 -15.37
C GLY A 247 26.35 -10.41 -13.92
N ARG A 248 26.89 -9.56 -13.03
CA ARG A 248 26.30 -9.24 -11.72
C ARG A 248 25.98 -7.76 -11.70
N PHE A 249 25.00 -7.36 -10.90
CA PHE A 249 24.73 -5.93 -10.70
C PHE A 249 25.89 -5.28 -9.97
N SER A 250 26.21 -4.04 -10.35
CA SER A 250 27.14 -3.23 -9.58
C SER A 250 26.56 -2.95 -8.20
N LYS A 251 27.44 -2.78 -7.20
CA LYS A 251 27.01 -2.39 -5.86
C LYS A 251 26.20 -1.09 -5.89
N ALA A 252 26.60 -0.12 -6.71
CA ALA A 252 25.88 1.13 -6.90
C ALA A 252 24.44 0.94 -7.41
N LYS A 253 24.19 -0.03 -8.32
CA LYS A 253 22.84 -0.31 -8.84
C LYS A 253 21.92 -0.93 -7.78
N VAL A 254 22.48 -1.71 -6.86
CA VAL A 254 21.75 -2.25 -5.71
C VAL A 254 21.50 -1.15 -4.68
N ASP A 255 22.54 -0.38 -4.34
CA ASP A 255 22.48 0.72 -3.36
C ASP A 255 21.52 1.85 -3.79
N SER A 256 21.25 2.00 -5.10
CA SER A 256 20.28 2.98 -5.61
C SER A 256 18.82 2.52 -5.52
N PHE A 257 18.55 1.25 -5.19
CA PHE A 257 17.20 0.70 -5.13
C PHE A 257 16.69 0.68 -3.69
N ASN A 258 15.58 1.38 -3.46
CA ASN A 258 14.91 1.42 -2.16
C ASN A 258 13.41 1.23 -2.37
N LEU A 259 12.78 0.44 -1.50
CA LEU A 259 11.34 0.23 -1.53
C LEU A 259 10.63 1.50 -1.01
N PRO A 260 9.61 2.02 -1.71
CA PRO A 260 8.80 3.16 -1.29
C PRO A 260 7.71 2.70 -0.31
N LEU A 261 8.10 2.01 0.75
CA LEU A 261 7.19 1.42 1.73
C LEU A 261 7.54 1.87 3.14
N TYR A 262 6.52 2.14 3.94
CA TYR A 262 6.67 2.35 5.37
C TYR A 262 5.54 1.70 6.17
N TYR A 263 5.93 0.91 7.15
CA TYR A 263 5.04 0.30 8.13
C TYR A 263 5.14 1.12 9.41
N THR A 264 4.10 1.88 9.69
CA THR A 264 4.02 2.76 10.85
C THR A 264 3.85 1.99 12.15
N VAL A 265 4.22 2.59 13.29
CA VAL A 265 3.73 2.15 14.60
C VAL A 265 2.35 2.77 14.86
N PRO A 266 1.40 2.08 15.53
CA PRO A 266 0.05 2.58 15.75
C PRO A 266 0.00 3.98 16.39
N GLN A 267 0.92 4.30 17.29
CA GLN A 267 1.01 5.60 17.96
C GLN A 267 1.38 6.73 17.00
N GLU A 268 2.25 6.47 16.03
CA GLU A 268 2.68 7.44 15.03
C GLU A 268 1.52 7.77 14.09
N LEU A 269 0.83 6.76 13.56
CA LEU A 269 -0.36 6.95 12.74
C LEU A 269 -1.44 7.72 13.52
N LYS A 270 -1.73 7.32 14.76
CA LYS A 270 -2.72 8.00 15.60
C LYS A 270 -2.39 9.49 15.76
N ALA A 271 -1.13 9.81 16.04
CA ALA A 271 -0.69 11.21 16.18
C ALA A 271 -0.84 12.02 14.88
N ILE A 272 -0.62 11.40 13.72
CA ILE A 272 -0.87 12.05 12.41
C ILE A 272 -2.38 12.29 12.22
N LEU A 273 -3.22 11.29 12.49
CA LEU A 273 -4.67 11.40 12.34
C LEU A 273 -5.27 12.49 13.26
N GLU A 274 -4.86 12.53 14.53
CA GLU A 274 -5.34 13.50 15.52
C GLU A 274 -4.84 14.94 15.26
N ARG A 275 -3.73 15.10 14.54
CA ARG A 275 -3.23 16.42 14.11
C ARG A 275 -4.11 17.04 13.04
N SER A 276 -4.84 16.23 12.26
CA SER A 276 -5.73 16.74 11.23
C SER A 276 -6.99 17.35 11.85
N HIS A 277 -7.15 18.66 11.71
CA HIS A 277 -8.33 19.38 12.20
C HIS A 277 -9.59 19.15 11.35
N ASN A 278 -9.48 18.37 10.26
CA ASN A 278 -10.58 18.08 9.35
C ASN A 278 -11.40 16.86 9.76
N TYR A 279 -10.92 16.07 10.73
CA TYR A 279 -11.50 14.78 11.08
C TYR A 279 -11.67 14.60 12.58
N THR A 280 -12.70 13.84 12.94
CA THR A 280 -12.81 13.20 14.26
C THR A 280 -12.41 11.73 14.11
N LEU A 281 -11.53 11.24 15.00
CA LEU A 281 -11.18 9.83 15.09
C LEU A 281 -12.28 9.07 15.83
N GLU A 282 -13.16 8.40 15.09
CA GLU A 282 -14.31 7.68 15.65
C GLU A 282 -13.91 6.35 16.28
N ARG A 283 -13.03 5.59 15.61
CA ARG A 283 -12.60 4.26 16.04
C ARG A 283 -11.23 3.91 15.48
N MET A 284 -10.36 3.37 16.31
CA MET A 284 -9.06 2.82 15.92
C MET A 284 -8.83 1.53 16.69
N GLU A 285 -8.62 0.45 15.95
CA GLU A 285 -8.38 -0.88 16.50
C GLU A 285 -7.19 -1.51 15.79
N ILE A 286 -6.48 -2.37 16.52
CA ILE A 286 -5.43 -3.21 15.96
C ILE A 286 -6.09 -4.55 15.64
N ILE A 287 -6.01 -4.95 14.38
CA ILE A 287 -6.56 -6.22 13.89
C ILE A 287 -5.38 -7.17 13.71
N ASP A 288 -5.45 -8.35 14.32
CA ASP A 288 -4.52 -9.43 14.03
C ASP A 288 -4.85 -10.04 12.67
N ASN A 289 -3.93 -9.96 11.72
CA ASN A 289 -4.20 -10.31 10.34
C ASN A 289 -4.33 -11.83 10.16
N SER A 290 -5.55 -12.34 10.02
CA SER A 290 -5.80 -13.75 9.69
C SER A 290 -5.26 -14.17 8.32
N GLY A 291 -5.02 -13.22 7.41
CA GLY A 291 -4.38 -13.44 6.12
C GLY A 291 -2.97 -14.03 6.22
N LYS A 292 -2.29 -13.90 7.37
CA LYS A 292 -1.03 -14.60 7.64
C LYS A 292 -1.15 -16.12 7.51
N LEU A 293 -2.33 -16.66 7.81
CA LEU A 293 -2.65 -18.09 7.74
C LEU A 293 -2.98 -18.56 6.31
N THR A 294 -3.27 -17.63 5.39
CA THR A 294 -3.57 -17.99 3.99
C THR A 294 -2.32 -18.16 3.13
N LEU A 295 -1.13 -17.99 3.72
CA LEU A 295 0.18 -18.24 3.11
C LEU A 295 0.82 -19.46 3.81
N PRO A 296 0.33 -20.69 3.56
CA PRO A 296 0.67 -21.87 4.34
C PRO A 296 2.13 -22.32 4.21
N GLY A 297 2.87 -21.83 3.22
CA GLY A 297 4.28 -22.14 3.07
C GLY A 297 5.13 -21.05 2.39
N PRO A 298 6.47 -21.27 2.38
CA PRO A 298 7.44 -20.36 1.79
C PRO A 298 7.18 -20.02 0.31
N LYS A 299 6.62 -20.97 -0.46
CA LYS A 299 6.30 -20.76 -1.87
C LYS A 299 5.13 -19.80 -2.06
N ASP A 300 4.07 -19.95 -1.27
CA ASP A 300 2.90 -19.06 -1.33
C ASP A 300 3.30 -17.63 -0.93
N ARG A 301 4.14 -17.50 0.11
CA ARG A 301 4.71 -16.21 0.50
C ARG A 301 5.61 -15.62 -0.59
N ALA A 302 6.41 -16.43 -1.29
CA ALA A 302 7.22 -15.97 -2.40
C ALA A 302 6.37 -15.50 -3.60
N SER A 303 5.28 -16.21 -3.92
CA SER A 303 4.33 -15.80 -4.96
C SER A 303 3.59 -14.52 -4.59
N PHE A 304 3.20 -14.36 -3.33
CA PHE A 304 2.63 -13.13 -2.79
C PHE A 304 3.58 -11.94 -2.97
N VAL A 305 4.82 -12.05 -2.48
CA VAL A 305 5.83 -10.98 -2.63
C VAL A 305 6.13 -10.71 -4.11
N ARG A 306 6.15 -11.75 -4.95
CA ARG A 306 6.30 -11.59 -6.41
C ARG A 306 5.19 -10.75 -7.01
N ALA A 307 3.94 -11.07 -6.71
CA ALA A 307 2.78 -10.35 -7.23
C ALA A 307 2.77 -8.85 -6.87
N VAL A 308 3.43 -8.49 -5.76
CA VAL A 308 3.54 -7.10 -5.27
C VAL A 308 4.74 -6.36 -5.88
N PHE A 309 5.91 -7.00 -5.99
CA PHE A 309 7.16 -6.29 -6.31
C PHE A 309 7.75 -6.59 -7.69
N GLU A 310 7.24 -7.58 -8.44
CA GLU A 310 7.81 -8.00 -9.72
C GLU A 310 7.91 -6.85 -10.72
N GLN A 311 6.86 -6.03 -10.89
CA GLN A 311 6.92 -4.89 -11.80
C GLN A 311 8.01 -3.89 -11.41
N MET A 312 8.11 -3.57 -10.10
CA MET A 312 9.12 -2.63 -9.60
C MET A 312 10.55 -3.16 -9.79
N LEU A 313 10.77 -4.43 -9.45
CA LEU A 313 12.05 -5.10 -9.60
C LEU A 313 12.44 -5.23 -11.08
N SER A 314 11.47 -5.54 -11.95
CA SER A 314 11.69 -5.63 -13.40
C SER A 314 12.11 -4.29 -13.98
N ASN A 315 11.45 -3.21 -13.57
CA ASN A 315 11.76 -1.87 -14.06
C ASN A 315 13.18 -1.42 -13.69
N HIS A 316 13.68 -1.80 -12.51
CA HIS A 316 15.01 -1.39 -12.04
C HIS A 316 16.13 -2.35 -12.45
N PHE A 317 15.89 -3.65 -12.31
CA PHE A 317 16.90 -4.70 -12.49
C PHE A 317 16.82 -5.44 -13.82
N GLY A 318 15.69 -5.37 -14.54
CA GLY A 318 15.40 -6.13 -15.75
C GLY A 318 14.47 -7.32 -15.46
N SER A 319 13.56 -7.64 -16.39
CA SER A 319 12.58 -8.74 -16.21
C SER A 319 13.24 -10.12 -16.27
N GLU A 320 14.39 -10.25 -16.94
CA GLU A 320 15.11 -11.51 -17.14
C GLU A 320 15.64 -12.14 -15.85
N ILE A 321 15.70 -11.37 -14.75
CA ILE A 321 16.21 -11.85 -13.46
C ILE A 321 15.10 -12.34 -12.52
N ILE A 322 13.85 -11.99 -12.78
CA ILE A 322 12.76 -12.13 -11.81
C ILE A 322 12.53 -13.58 -11.40
N ASP A 323 12.44 -14.50 -12.37
CA ASP A 323 12.20 -15.91 -12.06
C ASP A 323 13.30 -16.49 -11.17
N LYS A 324 14.56 -16.16 -11.47
CA LYS A 324 15.71 -16.62 -10.68
C LYS A 324 15.76 -15.96 -9.30
N LEU A 325 15.43 -14.67 -9.21
CA LEU A 325 15.33 -13.94 -7.95
C LEU A 325 14.32 -14.61 -7.03
N PHE A 326 13.09 -14.84 -7.51
CA PHE A 326 12.03 -15.40 -6.70
C PHE A 326 12.23 -16.89 -6.37
N GLN A 327 12.92 -17.65 -7.23
CA GLN A 327 13.37 -19.01 -6.89
C GLN A 327 14.38 -19.03 -5.74
N GLN A 328 15.36 -18.11 -5.74
CA GLN A 328 16.34 -18.01 -4.66
C GLN A 328 15.72 -17.46 -3.38
N TYR A 329 14.85 -16.47 -3.52
CA TYR A 329 14.07 -15.90 -2.44
C TYR A 329 13.23 -16.96 -1.72
N ALA A 330 12.47 -17.78 -2.45
CA ALA A 330 11.67 -18.86 -1.87
C ALA A 330 12.52 -19.84 -1.04
N LYS A 331 13.71 -20.22 -1.53
CA LYS A 331 14.66 -21.08 -0.79
C LYS A 331 15.17 -20.43 0.50
N LYS A 332 15.37 -19.11 0.49
CA LYS A 332 15.83 -18.37 1.68
C LYS A 332 14.72 -18.23 2.72
N ILE A 333 13.49 -17.99 2.28
CA ILE A 333 12.31 -18.00 3.15
C ILE A 333 12.13 -19.38 3.78
N GLU A 334 12.22 -20.45 2.98
CA GLU A 334 12.12 -21.84 3.44
C GLU A 334 13.20 -22.22 4.47
N ALA A 335 14.42 -21.72 4.29
CA ALA A 335 15.52 -21.95 5.23
C ALA A 335 15.47 -21.09 6.51
N SER A 336 14.56 -20.12 6.60
CA SER A 336 14.52 -19.16 7.70
C SER A 336 13.48 -19.59 8.75
N PRO A 337 13.88 -19.87 10.00
CA PRO A 337 12.95 -20.25 11.08
C PRO A 337 11.84 -19.23 11.31
N LEU A 338 12.11 -17.94 11.04
CA LEU A 338 11.15 -16.85 11.19
C LEU A 338 9.86 -17.08 10.38
N PHE A 339 9.94 -17.72 9.22
CA PHE A 339 8.80 -17.91 8.31
C PHE A 339 8.13 -19.28 8.44
N LEU A 340 8.58 -20.11 9.40
CA LEU A 340 7.95 -21.41 9.69
C LEU A 340 6.71 -21.27 10.56
N ASP A 341 6.65 -20.21 11.38
CA ASP A 341 5.52 -19.90 12.23
C ASP A 341 4.86 -18.60 11.74
N PRO A 342 3.60 -18.66 11.25
CA PRO A 342 2.88 -17.47 10.80
C PRO A 342 2.63 -16.45 11.93
N GLU A 343 2.74 -16.85 13.21
CA GLU A 343 2.61 -15.93 14.36
C GLU A 343 3.82 -15.01 14.56
N ASN A 344 4.92 -15.21 13.83
CA ASN A 344 6.08 -14.32 13.85
C ASN A 344 5.90 -13.03 13.03
N GLU A 345 4.67 -12.66 12.68
CA GLU A 345 4.36 -11.52 11.80
C GLU A 345 4.37 -10.15 12.45
#